data_AF-A0A0W4ZUR1-F1
#
_entry.id   AF-A0A0W4ZUR1-F1
#
_cell.length_a   1.000
_cell.length_b   1.000
_cell.length_c   1.000
_cell.angle_alpha   90.00
_cell.angle_beta   90.00
_cell.angle_gamma   90.00
#
_symmetry.space_group_name_H-M   'P 1'
#
loop_
_entity.id
_entity.type
_entity.pdbx_description
1 polymer ?
#
loop_
_entity_poly.entity_id
_entity_poly.type
_entity_poly.pdbx_seq_one_letter_code
_entity_poly.pdbx_strand_id
1 'polypeptide(L)'
;MISSVDSVNAFLLKIGRNSANICASKFKSWSDLFTQTSMQMKINGINTKTRKYILLWREKYRQGEELCELPIMKKVGGGERKRLKNK
;
A
#
# COMPACT_ATOMS: atom_id res chain seq x y z
N MET A 1 15.40 -7.85 14.64
CA MET A 1 16.38 -7.11 13.81
C MET A 1 15.61 -6.13 12.96
N ILE A 2 15.86 -4.83 13.11
CA ILE A 2 15.20 -3.79 12.30
C ILE A 2 15.67 -4.01 10.86
N SER A 3 14.80 -4.51 9.99
CA SER A 3 15.13 -4.68 8.59
C SER A 3 15.35 -3.30 7.99
N SER A 4 16.60 -2.92 7.71
CA SER A 4 16.96 -1.66 7.05
C SER A 4 16.26 -1.64 5.69
N VAL A 5 15.28 -0.75 5.52
CA VAL A 5 14.61 -0.54 4.24
C VAL A 5 15.12 0.79 3.71
N ASP A 6 16.20 0.72 2.93
CA ASP A 6 16.86 1.91 2.38
C ASP A 6 16.37 2.27 0.96
N SER A 7 15.45 1.45 0.42
CA SER A 7 14.93 1.60 -0.94
C SER A 7 13.41 1.72 -0.96
N VAL A 8 12.92 2.68 -1.75
CA VAL A 8 11.48 2.88 -2.01
C VAL A 8 10.83 1.59 -2.50
N ASN A 9 11.49 0.86 -3.40
CA ASN A 9 10.94 -0.37 -3.95
C ASN A 9 10.81 -1.45 -2.87
N ALA A 10 11.80 -1.57 -1.98
CA ALA A 10 11.75 -2.54 -0.88
C ALA A 10 10.58 -2.24 0.07
N PHE A 11 10.31 -0.97 0.39
CA PHE A 11 9.14 -0.58 1.19
C PHE A 11 7.83 -0.92 0.47
N LEU A 12 7.70 -0.53 -0.79
CA LEU A 12 6.48 -0.74 -1.57
C LEU A 12 6.19 -2.22 -1.85
N LEU A 13 7.22 -3.07 -1.92
CA LEU A 13 7.08 -4.52 -2.00
C LEU A 13 6.62 -5.11 -0.67
N LYS A 14 7.22 -4.69 0.46
CA LYS A 14 6.85 -5.20 1.79
C LYS A 14 5.41 -4.89 2.17
N ILE A 15 4.91 -3.70 1.86
CA ILE A 15 3.51 -3.34 2.18
C ILE A 15 2.50 -4.04 1.25
N GLY A 16 2.93 -4.64 0.14
CA GLY A 16 2.07 -5.44 -0.74
C GLY A 16 1.00 -4.66 -1.50
N ARG A 17 -0.18 -5.26 -1.73
CA ARG A 17 -1.32 -4.67 -2.48
C ARG A 17 -0.97 -4.11 -3.86
N ASN A 18 0.02 -4.70 -4.53
CA ASN A 18 0.51 -4.25 -5.83
C ASN A 18 1.04 -2.79 -5.83
N SER A 19 1.39 -2.22 -4.67
CA SER A 19 1.85 -0.82 -4.60
C SER A 19 3.17 -0.59 -5.31
N ALA A 20 4.08 -1.57 -5.31
CA ALA A 20 5.35 -1.49 -6.04
C ALA A 20 5.10 -1.22 -7.53
N ASN A 21 4.27 -2.03 -8.19
CA ASN A 21 4.00 -1.88 -9.63
C ASN A 21 3.28 -0.57 -9.97
N ILE A 22 2.36 -0.12 -9.11
CA ILE A 22 1.61 1.14 -9.34
C ILE A 22 2.53 2.37 -9.18
N CYS A 23 3.53 2.28 -8.31
CA CYS A 23 4.34 3.42 -7.89
C CYS A 23 5.81 3.37 -8.33
N ALA A 24 6.25 2.31 -9.03
CA ALA A 24 7.64 2.06 -9.39
C ALA A 24 8.35 3.26 -10.05
N SER A 25 7.65 4.03 -10.89
CA SER A 25 8.20 5.19 -11.61
C SER A 25 7.70 6.54 -11.09
N LYS A 26 6.99 6.57 -9.95
CA LYS A 26 6.29 7.77 -9.45
C LYS A 26 7.01 8.46 -8.30
N PHE A 27 7.92 7.77 -7.63
CA PHE A 27 8.76 8.30 -6.56
C PHE A 27 10.21 8.32 -7.02
N LYS A 28 10.90 9.44 -6.77
CA LYS A 28 12.28 9.63 -7.21
C LYS A 28 13.30 9.18 -6.16
N SER A 29 12.95 9.25 -4.89
CA SER A 29 13.86 8.94 -3.77
C SER A 29 13.10 8.48 -2.52
N TRP A 30 13.84 7.96 -1.54
CA TRP A 30 13.29 7.63 -0.23
C TRP A 30 12.69 8.85 0.49
N SER A 31 13.38 9.99 0.42
CA SER A 31 12.89 11.25 0.97
C SER A 31 11.60 11.74 0.30
N ASP A 32 11.47 11.56 -1.02
CA ASP A 32 10.27 11.91 -1.79
C ASP A 32 9.05 11.08 -1.33
N LEU A 33 9.22 9.79 -1.05
CA LEU A 33 8.15 8.93 -0.52
C LEU A 33 7.56 9.48 0.80
N PHE A 34 8.43 9.92 1.72
CA PHE A 34 8.02 10.43 3.05
C PHE A 34 7.61 11.90 3.07
N THR A 35 7.82 12.63 1.99
CA THR A 35 7.49 14.06 1.88
C THR A 35 6.27 14.32 1.02
N GLN A 36 6.05 13.51 -0.04
CA GLN A 36 4.96 13.74 -0.98
C GLN A 36 3.59 13.83 -0.30
N THR A 37 2.80 14.82 -0.72
CA THR A 37 1.43 14.98 -0.26
C THR A 37 0.46 14.13 -1.09
N SER A 38 -0.73 13.88 -0.54
CA SER A 38 -1.79 13.16 -1.27
C SER A 38 -2.16 13.83 -2.59
N MET A 39 -2.04 15.16 -2.67
CA MET A 39 -2.33 15.95 -3.87
C MET A 39 -1.23 15.76 -4.93
N GLN A 40 0.04 15.81 -4.56
CA GLN A 40 1.16 15.52 -5.48
C GLN A 40 1.06 14.10 -6.03
N MET A 41 0.74 13.13 -5.18
CA MET A 41 0.50 11.76 -5.63
C MET A 41 -0.69 11.65 -6.60
N LYS A 42 -1.71 12.52 -6.48
CA LYS A 42 -2.84 12.59 -7.42
C LYS A 42 -2.35 12.99 -8.80
N ILE A 43 -1.55 14.06 -8.86
CA ILE A 43 -0.98 14.63 -10.08
C ILE A 43 -0.09 13.58 -10.76
N ASN A 44 0.67 12.82 -9.98
CA ASN A 44 1.50 11.72 -10.48
C ASN A 44 0.68 10.52 -11.03
N GLY A 45 -0.65 10.53 -10.90
CA GLY A 45 -1.54 9.50 -11.42
C GLY A 45 -1.75 8.30 -10.48
N ILE A 46 -1.39 8.42 -9.20
CA ILE A 46 -1.60 7.34 -8.23
C ILE A 46 -3.07 7.32 -7.81
N ASN A 47 -3.71 6.16 -7.93
CA ASN A 47 -5.12 6.00 -7.58
C ASN A 47 -5.38 6.30 -6.09
N THR A 48 -6.61 6.67 -5.75
CA THR A 48 -6.98 7.07 -4.39
C THR A 48 -6.78 5.96 -3.35
N LYS A 49 -6.99 4.68 -3.71
CA LYS A 49 -6.83 3.54 -2.78
C LYS A 49 -5.38 3.36 -2.38
N THR A 50 -4.48 3.35 -3.36
CA THR A 50 -3.02 3.23 -3.18
C THR A 50 -2.46 4.43 -2.43
N ARG A 51 -2.92 5.66 -2.72
CA ARG A 51 -2.51 6.86 -1.97
C ARG A 51 -2.82 6.75 -0.48
N LYS A 52 -4.07 6.42 -0.13
CA LYS A 52 -4.49 6.23 1.27
C LYS A 52 -3.66 5.14 1.95
N TYR A 53 -3.40 4.04 1.24
CA TYR A 53 -2.64 2.92 1.76
C TYR A 53 -1.17 3.26 2.06
N ILE A 54 -0.50 3.96 1.15
CA ILE A 54 0.89 4.40 1.34
C ILE A 54 0.98 5.40 2.51
N LEU A 55 0.05 6.35 2.60
CA LEU A 55 0.04 7.33 3.70
C LEU A 55 -0.18 6.67 5.07
N LEU A 56 -1.07 5.67 5.14
CA LEU A 56 -1.27 4.87 6.34
C LEU A 56 0.03 4.15 6.74
N TRP A 57 0.70 3.51 5.78
CA TRP A 57 1.93 2.79 6.06
C TRP A 57 3.11 3.68 6.42
N ARG A 58 3.19 4.89 5.85
CA ARG A 58 4.18 5.90 6.28
C ARG A 58 4.01 6.24 7.75
N GLU A 59 2.77 6.41 8.22
CA GLU A 59 2.51 6.70 9.62
C GLU A 59 2.83 5.52 10.53
N LYS A 60 2.39 4.32 10.17
CA LYS A 60 2.73 3.08 10.90
C LYS A 60 4.24 2.87 11.01
N TYR A 61 4.97 3.11 9.92
CA TYR A 61 6.43 3.03 9.91
C TYR A 61 7.07 4.07 10.84
N ARG A 62 6.55 5.30 10.88
CA ARG A 62 7.00 6.32 11.85
C ARG A 62 6.72 5.94 13.31
N GLN A 63 5.65 5.19 13.54
CA GLN A 63 5.28 4.67 14.86
C GLN A 63 6.09 3.43 15.26
N GLY A 64 6.99 2.95 14.38
CA GLY A 64 7.83 1.78 14.66
C GLY A 64 7.16 0.44 14.40
N GLU A 65 6.00 0.40 13.72
CA GLU A 65 5.39 -0.85 13.30
C GLU A 65 6.22 -1.55 12.21
N GLU A 66 6.29 -2.87 12.27
CA GLU A 66 6.95 -3.66 11.24
C GLU A 66 6.15 -3.67 9.94
N LEU A 67 6.84 -3.51 8.80
CA LEU A 67 6.22 -3.52 7.48
C LEU A 67 5.73 -4.91 7.13
N CYS A 68 4.43 -5.04 6.94
CA CYS A 68 3.78 -6.25 6.44
C CYS A 68 2.71 -5.89 5.41
N GLU A 69 2.14 -6.88 4.71
CA GLU A 69 0.98 -6.61 3.87
C GLU A 69 -0.29 -6.66 4.72
N LEU A 70 -1.13 -5.61 4.67
CA LEU A 70 -2.48 -5.70 5.23
C LEU A 70 -3.39 -6.40 4.20
N PRO A 71 -3.80 -7.67 4.39
CA PRO A 71 -4.59 -8.37 3.40
C PRO A 71 -5.97 -7.73 3.23
N ILE A 72 -6.50 -7.79 2.00
CA ILE A 72 -7.90 -7.46 1.73
C ILE A 72 -8.70 -8.74 1.88
N MET A 73 -9.72 -8.72 2.74
CA MET A 73 -10.60 -9.88 2.92
C MET A 73 -11.27 -10.25 1.59
N LYS A 74 -11.09 -11.49 1.16
CA LYS A 74 -11.77 -12.08 0.00
C LYS A 74 -12.86 -13.02 0.50
N LYS A 75 -14.09 -12.87 0.03
CA LYS A 75 -15.19 -13.77 0.37
C LYS A 75 -15.07 -15.06 -0.46
N VAL A 76 -14.80 -16.19 0.19
CA VAL A 76 -14.79 -17.53 -0.43
C VAL A 76 -16.24 -17.96 -0.71
N GLY A 77 -16.57 -18.50 -1.89
CA GLY A 77 -17.95 -18.97 -2.17
C GLY A 77 -19.01 -17.86 -2.34
N GLY A 78 -18.59 -16.61 -2.56
CA GLY A 78 -19.49 -15.50 -2.87
C GLY A 78 -20.13 -14.82 -1.65
N GLY A 79 -20.91 -13.76 -1.92
CA GLY A 79 -21.64 -13.04 -0.88
C GLY A 79 -22.80 -13.86 -0.32
N GLU A 80 -23.24 -13.53 0.90
CA GLU A 80 -24.28 -14.27 1.64
C GLU A 80 -25.55 -14.51 0.81
N ARG A 81 -26.02 -13.47 0.11
CA ARG A 81 -27.21 -13.56 -0.77
C ARG A 81 -27.04 -14.55 -1.93
N LYS A 82 -25.82 -14.78 -2.42
CA LYS A 82 -25.55 -15.74 -3.51
C LYS A 82 -25.39 -17.16 -2.98
N ARG A 83 -24.88 -17.34 -1.76
CA ARG A 83 -24.73 -18.66 -1.13
C ARG A 83 -26.09 -19.33 -0.88
N LEU A 84 -27.10 -18.56 -0.50
CA LEU A 84 -28.47 -19.05 -0.29
C LEU A 84 -29.13 -19.59 -1.56
N LYS A 85 -28.71 -19.12 -2.76
CA LYS A 85 -29.27 -19.58 -4.04
C LYS A 85 -28.63 -20.87 -4.56
N ASN A 86 -27.47 -21.23 -4.04
CA ASN A 86 -26.67 -22.38 -4.47
C ASN A 86 -26.81 -23.58 -3.52
N LYS A 87 -27.77 -23.54 -2.58
CA LYS A 87 -28.05 -24.60 -1.62
C LYS A 87 -29.35 -25.28 -2.02
#